data_AF-A0A662R0H9-F1
#
_entry.id   AF-A0A662R0H9-F1
#
_cell.length_a   1.000
_cell.length_b   1.000
_cell.length_c   1.000
_cell.angle_alpha   90.00
_cell.angle_beta   90.00
_cell.angle_gamma   90.00
#
_symmetry.space_group_name_H-M   'P 1'
#
loop_
_entity.id
_entity.type
_entity.pdbx_description
1 polymer ?
#
loop_
_entity_poly.entity_id
_entity_poly.type
_entity_poly.pdbx_seq_one_letter_code
_entity_poly.pdbx_strand_id
1 'polypeptide(L)'
;MKIVGVGAGRNLLTLEAKDAIENASAVYGSKRAIQLVNDHIKSTCHEIKDYRRISELPDGAVVLSTGDPMLSGLGRFAKPDDDIIPGISSLQIACARLRIEQTEIAAITAHARDIVHVRELILRELSLEKTVFILPDARFDLHEISKFLLDHGLSVPVAVCERLGYPDERIVIGTTEEPPDVKSDLFSLVIGDAINHRTVIGVLGPEGTFSEQAATKWIDLPSTFRYFDDIAEIVSSVGKSIDLGVIPVENSLEGSVGSTLDALLKYPVTIVGEINLPVRHCLLAKSGTIRTVASHPQAIAQCRRFLHDHFSDADIQVTASTAQAARFASTHDGVAAIASEETALRYGLDILFRDIQESNENHTRFIVLGTDTPAPTGQDKTSIIVDMRKDRPGALYELLGEFASRNINLTKIESRPTKKALGDYLFYIDLEGHIHDDKIHDAMQSIRGMVAMIKVLGSYPQA
;
A
#
# COMPACT_ATOMS: atom_id res chain seq x y z
N MET A 1 34.04 25.16 -17.49
CA MET A 1 32.58 25.16 -17.75
C MET A 1 31.91 24.35 -16.64
N LYS A 2 30.60 24.48 -16.41
CA LYS A 2 29.87 23.62 -15.47
C LYS A 2 28.85 22.75 -16.16
N ILE A 3 28.80 21.45 -15.87
CA ILE A 3 27.74 20.54 -16.31
C ILE A 3 26.82 20.29 -15.13
N VAL A 4 25.55 20.67 -15.26
CA VAL A 4 24.61 20.74 -14.14
C VAL A 4 23.44 19.79 -14.35
N GLY A 5 23.25 18.87 -13.41
CA GLY A 5 22.08 18.00 -13.33
C GLY A 5 20.83 18.77 -12.93
N VAL A 6 19.82 18.78 -13.79
CA VAL A 6 18.55 19.49 -13.52
C VAL A 6 17.45 18.61 -12.94
N GLY A 7 17.77 17.35 -12.64
CA GLY A 7 16.81 16.36 -12.17
C GLY A 7 16.01 15.72 -13.31
N ALA A 8 15.38 14.57 -13.03
CA ALA A 8 14.62 13.82 -14.05
C ALA A 8 13.25 14.45 -14.36
N GLY A 9 12.69 15.21 -13.42
CA GLY A 9 11.36 15.82 -13.47
C GLY A 9 11.29 17.18 -12.77
N ARG A 10 10.07 17.70 -12.58
CA ARG A 10 9.85 19.04 -12.00
C ARG A 10 10.17 19.05 -10.51
N ASN A 11 10.64 20.18 -10.00
CA ASN A 11 10.97 20.39 -8.57
C ASN A 11 12.06 19.45 -8.00
N LEU A 12 12.91 18.88 -8.86
CA LEU A 12 14.02 18.01 -8.48
C LEU A 12 15.39 18.67 -8.63
N LEU A 13 15.41 20.00 -8.71
CA LEU A 13 16.62 20.80 -8.82
C LEU A 13 17.27 20.95 -7.43
N THR A 14 18.56 20.65 -7.32
CA THR A 14 19.31 20.86 -6.08
C THR A 14 19.61 22.33 -5.86
N LEU A 15 19.88 22.73 -4.61
CA LEU A 15 20.24 24.12 -4.29
C LEU A 15 21.54 24.55 -4.99
N GLU A 16 22.52 23.65 -5.08
CA GLU A 16 23.78 23.90 -5.78
C GLU A 16 23.57 24.07 -7.29
N ALA A 17 22.75 23.20 -7.91
CA ALA A 17 22.41 23.33 -9.32
C ALA A 17 21.69 24.65 -9.60
N LYS A 18 20.75 25.04 -8.72
CA LYS A 18 20.06 26.32 -8.81
C LYS A 18 21.03 27.51 -8.75
N ASP A 19 21.94 27.52 -7.78
CA ASP A 19 22.94 28.58 -7.64
C ASP A 19 23.85 28.68 -8.87
N ALA A 20 24.31 27.54 -9.39
CA ALA A 20 25.13 27.51 -10.60
C ALA A 20 24.40 28.07 -11.84
N ILE A 21 23.11 27.74 -12.00
CA ILE A 21 22.30 28.21 -13.13
C ILE A 21 22.00 29.71 -13.02
N GLU A 22 21.66 30.20 -11.82
CA GLU A 22 21.35 31.61 -11.60
C GLU A 22 22.57 32.53 -11.80
N ASN A 23 23.78 32.01 -11.56
CA ASN A 23 25.04 32.74 -11.71
C ASN A 23 25.75 32.45 -13.06
N ALA A 24 25.13 31.71 -13.97
CA ALA A 24 25.74 31.33 -15.24
C ALA A 24 25.90 32.54 -16.18
N SER A 25 27.04 32.65 -16.87
CA SER A 25 27.23 33.68 -17.92
C SER A 25 26.38 33.41 -19.16
N ALA A 26 26.18 32.14 -19.48
CA ALA A 26 25.24 31.64 -20.48
C ALA A 26 24.83 30.21 -20.15
N VAL A 27 23.59 29.85 -20.46
CA VAL A 27 23.02 28.53 -20.21
C VAL A 27 22.77 27.81 -21.52
N TYR A 28 23.16 26.54 -21.57
CA TYR A 28 23.02 25.68 -22.73
C TYR A 28 22.33 24.38 -22.34
N GLY A 29 21.41 23.86 -23.14
CA GLY A 29 20.77 22.59 -22.80
C GLY A 29 19.79 22.08 -23.84
N SER A 30 19.27 20.88 -23.63
CA SER A 30 18.13 20.39 -24.41
C SER A 30 16.89 21.24 -24.14
N LYS A 31 15.95 21.28 -25.07
CA LYS A 31 14.63 21.93 -24.86
C LYS A 31 13.98 21.48 -23.55
N ARG A 32 14.05 20.18 -23.23
CA ARG A 32 13.50 19.61 -21.99
C ARG A 32 14.26 20.10 -20.74
N ALA A 33 15.59 20.07 -20.77
CA ALA A 33 16.39 20.50 -19.63
C ALA A 33 16.18 21.99 -19.30
N ILE A 34 16.10 22.83 -20.35
CA ILE A 34 15.78 24.26 -20.21
C ILE A 34 14.40 24.45 -19.58
N GLN A 35 13.38 23.73 -20.06
CA GLN A 35 12.01 23.82 -19.52
C GLN A 35 11.91 23.47 -18.03
N LEU A 36 12.77 22.57 -17.52
CA LEU A 36 12.76 22.18 -16.11
C LEU A 36 13.26 23.28 -15.16
N VAL A 37 14.06 24.22 -15.67
CA VAL A 37 14.75 25.23 -14.85
C VAL A 37 14.55 26.65 -15.36
N ASN A 38 13.60 26.87 -16.26
CA ASN A 38 13.39 28.14 -16.94
C ASN A 38 13.28 29.33 -15.98
N ASP A 39 12.63 29.12 -14.83
CA ASP A 39 12.42 30.16 -13.80
C ASP A 39 13.71 30.57 -13.07
N HIS A 40 14.80 29.80 -13.22
CA HIS A 40 16.10 30.04 -12.62
C HIS A 40 17.14 30.60 -13.60
N ILE A 41 16.83 30.64 -14.90
CA ILE A 41 17.77 31.13 -15.91
C ILE A 41 17.71 32.67 -15.94
N LYS A 42 18.81 33.32 -15.52
CA LYS A 42 18.94 34.79 -15.49
C LYS A 42 19.79 35.35 -16.65
N SER A 43 20.41 34.47 -17.44
CA SER A 43 21.33 34.83 -18.53
C SER A 43 20.83 34.33 -19.89
N THR A 44 21.63 34.54 -20.94
CA THR A 44 21.29 34.08 -22.29
C THR A 44 21.21 32.55 -22.33
N CYS A 45 20.13 32.04 -22.91
CA CYS A 45 19.86 30.60 -23.00
C CYS A 45 19.90 30.11 -24.45
N HIS A 46 20.56 28.98 -24.68
CA HIS A 46 20.73 28.38 -26.01
C HIS A 46 20.36 26.90 -26.01
N GLU A 47 19.50 26.50 -26.96
CA GLU A 47 19.19 25.09 -27.17
C GLU A 47 20.38 24.38 -27.87
N ILE A 48 20.88 23.29 -27.27
CA ILE A 48 21.88 22.41 -27.89
C ILE A 48 21.21 21.19 -28.49
N LYS A 49 21.52 20.93 -29.76
CA LYS A 49 21.13 19.70 -30.49
C LYS A 49 22.29 18.73 -30.70
N ASP A 50 23.53 19.22 -30.74
CA ASP A 50 24.73 18.40 -30.88
C ASP A 50 25.66 18.60 -29.68
N TYR A 51 25.76 17.55 -28.87
CA TYR A 51 26.51 17.54 -27.61
C TYR A 51 28.01 17.29 -27.79
N ARG A 52 28.49 16.98 -29.01
CA ARG A 52 29.90 16.65 -29.27
C ARG A 52 30.86 17.85 -29.17
N ARG A 53 30.33 19.07 -29.23
CA ARG A 53 31.11 20.33 -29.22
C ARG A 53 30.91 21.15 -27.96
N ILE A 54 30.35 20.54 -26.90
CA ILE A 54 30.18 21.21 -25.61
C ILE A 54 31.52 21.71 -25.04
N SER A 55 32.60 20.97 -25.33
CA SER A 55 33.97 21.32 -24.94
C SER A 55 34.51 22.62 -25.57
N GLU A 56 33.81 23.19 -26.56
CA GLU A 56 34.17 24.44 -27.23
C GLU A 56 33.37 25.65 -26.72
N LEU A 57 32.49 25.44 -25.74
CA LEU A 57 31.69 26.51 -25.14
C LEU A 57 32.56 27.48 -24.32
N PRO A 58 32.13 28.75 -24.19
CA PRO A 58 32.90 29.77 -23.47
C PRO A 58 33.05 29.47 -21.98
N ASP A 59 34.08 30.03 -21.37
CA ASP A 59 34.29 29.93 -19.93
C ASP A 59 33.12 30.55 -19.14
N GLY A 60 32.75 29.89 -18.04
CA GLY A 60 31.58 30.26 -17.24
C GLY A 60 30.23 29.79 -17.81
N ALA A 61 30.20 29.12 -18.96
CA ALA A 61 28.98 28.50 -19.46
C ALA A 61 28.50 27.37 -18.55
N VAL A 62 27.19 27.28 -18.40
CA VAL A 62 26.48 26.17 -17.73
C VAL A 62 25.79 25.32 -18.78
N VAL A 63 26.02 24.01 -18.71
CA VAL A 63 25.40 23.02 -19.60
C VAL A 63 24.46 22.14 -18.80
N LEU A 64 23.17 22.20 -19.13
CA LEU A 64 22.12 21.48 -18.43
C LEU A 64 22.06 20.03 -18.92
N SER A 65 22.09 19.10 -17.99
CA SER A 65 21.88 17.66 -18.21
C SER A 65 20.61 17.22 -17.47
N THR A 66 19.65 16.63 -18.19
CA THR A 66 18.46 16.03 -17.56
C THR A 66 18.85 14.85 -16.68
N GLY A 67 18.29 14.78 -15.46
CA GLY A 67 18.65 13.77 -14.47
C GLY A 67 19.98 14.09 -13.80
N ASP A 68 20.78 13.04 -13.59
CA ASP A 68 22.15 13.14 -13.10
C ASP A 68 23.15 13.09 -14.27
N PRO A 69 24.13 14.01 -14.36
CA PRO A 69 25.11 14.02 -15.45
C PRO A 69 25.97 12.75 -15.57
N MET A 70 26.12 11.97 -14.49
CA MET A 70 27.01 10.82 -14.39
C MET A 70 26.33 9.45 -14.53
N LEU A 71 24.99 9.36 -14.38
CA LEU A 71 24.28 8.08 -14.54
C LEU A 71 24.18 7.63 -16.02
N SER A 72 23.89 8.57 -16.92
CA SER A 72 23.88 8.38 -18.39
C SER A 72 23.79 9.74 -19.09
N GLY A 73 24.50 10.73 -18.56
CA GLY A 73 24.34 12.14 -18.90
C GLY A 73 25.53 12.75 -19.64
N LEU A 74 25.62 14.08 -19.56
CA LEU A 74 26.65 14.85 -20.25
C LEU A 74 27.99 14.88 -19.50
N GLY A 75 28.06 14.37 -18.26
CA GLY A 75 29.25 14.40 -17.42
C GLY A 75 30.46 13.72 -18.06
N ARG A 76 30.25 12.69 -18.90
CA ARG A 76 31.31 12.02 -19.65
C ARG A 76 32.07 12.90 -20.65
N PHE A 77 31.53 14.07 -21.00
CA PHE A 77 32.15 15.03 -21.90
C PHE A 77 32.88 16.16 -21.17
N ALA A 78 32.84 16.16 -19.83
CA ALA A 78 33.57 17.12 -19.01
C ALA A 78 35.10 16.95 -19.17
N LYS A 79 35.81 18.07 -19.21
CA LYS A 79 37.28 18.10 -19.09
C LYS A 79 37.69 18.03 -17.61
N PRO A 80 38.97 17.75 -17.30
CA PRO A 80 39.45 17.69 -15.92
C PRO A 80 39.20 18.96 -15.07
N ASP A 81 39.16 20.13 -15.71
CA ASP A 81 38.92 21.43 -15.05
C ASP A 81 37.45 21.88 -15.10
N ASP A 82 36.55 21.05 -15.63
CA ASP A 82 35.11 21.35 -15.63
C ASP A 82 34.46 20.85 -14.32
N ASP A 83 33.54 21.64 -13.78
CA ASP A 83 32.75 21.22 -12.61
C ASP A 83 31.55 20.40 -13.06
N ILE A 84 31.29 19.28 -12.39
CA ILE A 84 30.07 18.49 -12.56
C ILE A 84 29.23 18.62 -11.30
N ILE A 85 28.03 19.17 -11.44
CA ILE A 85 27.06 19.30 -10.35
C ILE A 85 26.03 18.17 -10.50
N PRO A 86 25.97 17.20 -9.58
CA PRO A 86 25.02 16.09 -9.61
C PRO A 86 23.55 16.54 -9.57
N GLY A 87 22.66 15.67 -10.02
CA GLY A 87 21.21 15.90 -10.03
C GLY A 87 20.44 14.67 -9.59
N ILE A 88 19.14 14.82 -9.29
CA ILE A 88 18.31 13.67 -8.93
C ILE A 88 17.96 12.87 -10.19
N SER A 89 18.54 11.67 -10.31
CA SER A 89 18.33 10.77 -11.45
C SER A 89 17.01 10.02 -11.41
N SER A 90 16.57 9.51 -12.56
CA SER A 90 15.42 8.60 -12.64
C SER A 90 15.66 7.29 -11.90
N LEU A 91 16.90 6.80 -11.82
CA LEU A 91 17.25 5.62 -11.01
C LEU A 91 16.93 5.86 -9.54
N GLN A 92 17.37 6.98 -8.98
CA GLN A 92 17.11 7.32 -7.58
C GLN A 92 15.62 7.42 -7.29
N ILE A 93 14.85 8.02 -8.19
CA ILE A 93 13.39 8.12 -8.06
C ILE A 93 12.75 6.73 -8.16
N ALA A 94 13.12 5.92 -9.15
CA ALA A 94 12.61 4.57 -9.32
C ALA A 94 12.88 3.71 -8.08
N CYS A 95 14.11 3.73 -7.57
CA CYS A 95 14.48 3.04 -6.33
C CYS A 95 13.65 3.52 -5.15
N ALA A 96 13.47 4.84 -4.99
CA ALA A 96 12.67 5.39 -3.90
C ALA A 96 11.18 5.00 -4.01
N ARG A 97 10.63 4.93 -5.22
CA ARG A 97 9.21 4.58 -5.46
C ARG A 97 8.95 3.08 -5.33
N LEU A 98 9.87 2.26 -5.82
CA LEU A 98 9.81 0.80 -5.74
C LEU A 98 10.35 0.26 -4.41
N ARG A 99 10.92 1.13 -3.57
CA ARG A 99 11.58 0.82 -2.29
C ARG A 99 12.72 -0.20 -2.44
N ILE A 100 13.50 -0.04 -3.50
CA ILE A 100 14.66 -0.87 -3.80
C ILE A 100 15.91 -0.17 -3.26
N GLU A 101 16.80 -0.92 -2.61
CA GLU A 101 18.10 -0.39 -2.23
C GLU A 101 18.96 -0.14 -3.48
N GLN A 102 19.58 1.05 -3.59
CA GLN A 102 20.40 1.37 -4.77
C GLN A 102 21.63 0.45 -4.92
N THR A 103 22.07 -0.19 -3.84
CA THR A 103 23.16 -1.19 -3.79
C THR A 103 22.81 -2.51 -4.49
N GLU A 104 21.52 -2.79 -4.67
CA GLU A 104 21.00 -3.97 -5.35
C GLU A 104 20.85 -3.74 -6.86
N ILE A 105 20.97 -2.48 -7.31
CA ILE A 105 20.75 -2.11 -8.70
C ILE A 105 22.00 -2.25 -9.56
N ALA A 106 21.85 -2.88 -10.71
CA ALA A 106 22.74 -2.76 -11.86
C ALA A 106 22.10 -1.83 -12.92
N ALA A 107 22.73 -0.68 -13.18
CA ALA A 107 22.23 0.29 -14.16
C ALA A 107 22.75 -0.04 -15.56
N ILE A 108 21.84 -0.21 -16.53
CA ILE A 108 22.14 -0.48 -17.93
C ILE A 108 21.55 0.64 -18.80
N THR A 109 22.39 1.28 -19.62
CA THR A 109 21.91 2.18 -20.68
C THR A 109 21.73 1.36 -21.95
N ALA A 110 20.49 1.27 -22.44
CA ALA A 110 20.16 0.47 -23.60
C ALA A 110 20.01 1.34 -24.86
N HIS A 111 20.82 1.06 -25.87
CA HIS A 111 20.67 1.63 -27.21
C HIS A 111 20.15 0.55 -28.16
N ALA A 112 19.06 0.80 -28.90
CA ALA A 112 18.43 -0.22 -29.76
C ALA A 112 19.30 -0.68 -30.95
N ARG A 113 20.49 -0.12 -31.15
CA ARG A 113 21.47 -0.62 -32.13
C ARG A 113 22.26 -1.83 -31.60
N ASP A 114 22.15 -2.15 -30.31
CA ASP A 114 22.92 -3.20 -29.65
C ASP A 114 22.05 -4.04 -28.68
N ILE A 115 20.88 -4.44 -29.15
CA ILE A 115 19.89 -5.18 -28.33
C ILE A 115 20.41 -6.53 -27.84
N VAL A 116 21.30 -7.18 -28.61
CA VAL A 116 21.89 -8.47 -28.26
C VAL A 116 22.79 -8.33 -27.04
N HIS A 117 23.70 -7.35 -27.05
CA HIS A 117 24.58 -7.09 -25.92
C HIS A 117 23.81 -6.68 -24.66
N VAL A 118 22.77 -5.85 -24.82
CA VAL A 118 21.91 -5.44 -23.69
C VAL A 118 21.22 -6.67 -23.06
N ARG A 119 20.68 -7.57 -23.88
CA ARG A 119 20.05 -8.82 -23.41
C ARG A 119 21.02 -9.70 -22.63
N GLU A 120 22.25 -9.87 -23.13
CA GLU A 120 23.30 -10.63 -22.44
C GLU A 120 23.71 -9.98 -21.12
N LEU A 121 23.81 -8.64 -21.07
CA LEU A 121 24.08 -7.91 -19.83
C LEU A 121 22.95 -8.09 -18.81
N ILE A 122 21.69 -7.98 -19.22
CA ILE A 122 20.54 -8.19 -18.32
C ILE A 122 20.61 -9.58 -17.71
N LEU A 123 20.80 -10.63 -18.53
CA LEU A 123 20.95 -12.01 -18.02
C LEU A 123 22.12 -12.14 -17.04
N ARG A 124 23.28 -11.56 -17.38
CA ARG A 124 24.45 -11.61 -16.53
C ARG A 124 24.16 -10.98 -15.16
N GLU A 125 23.61 -9.78 -15.12
CA GLU A 125 23.36 -9.09 -13.85
C GLU A 125 22.26 -9.77 -13.03
N LEU A 126 21.19 -10.26 -13.66
CA LEU A 126 20.14 -11.05 -12.98
C LEU A 126 20.71 -12.35 -12.38
N SER A 127 21.62 -13.03 -13.07
CA SER A 127 22.28 -14.24 -12.53
C SER A 127 23.23 -13.98 -11.36
N LEU A 128 23.59 -12.70 -11.13
CA LEU A 128 24.32 -12.24 -9.94
C LEU A 128 23.37 -11.73 -8.84
N GLU A 129 22.08 -12.06 -8.93
CA GLU A 129 21.02 -11.64 -8.00
C GLU A 129 20.88 -10.11 -7.91
N LYS A 130 21.30 -9.38 -8.95
CA LYS A 130 21.07 -7.93 -9.06
C LYS A 130 19.72 -7.66 -9.68
N THR A 131 19.12 -6.54 -9.26
CA THR A 131 17.97 -5.97 -9.96
C THR A 131 18.47 -4.98 -11.00
N VAL A 132 17.97 -5.09 -12.22
CA VAL A 132 18.46 -4.31 -13.36
C VAL A 132 17.58 -3.09 -13.55
N PHE A 133 18.19 -1.89 -13.55
CA PHE A 133 17.54 -0.66 -13.97
C PHE A 133 17.98 -0.32 -15.39
N ILE A 134 17.03 -0.14 -16.31
CA ILE A 134 17.30 0.11 -17.72
C ILE A 134 16.85 1.52 -18.09
N LEU A 135 17.74 2.27 -18.75
CA LEU A 135 17.43 3.50 -19.47
C LEU A 135 17.31 3.18 -20.98
N PRO A 136 16.10 2.96 -21.49
CA PRO A 136 15.88 2.58 -22.88
C PRO A 136 15.90 3.77 -23.84
N ASP A 137 16.17 3.48 -25.12
CA ASP A 137 15.72 4.35 -26.21
C ASP A 137 14.27 4.02 -26.61
N ALA A 138 13.62 4.91 -27.36
CA ALA A 138 12.19 4.77 -27.72
C ALA A 138 11.83 3.52 -28.54
N ARG A 139 12.81 2.73 -29.01
CA ARG A 139 12.59 1.49 -29.77
C ARG A 139 12.77 0.22 -28.94
N PHE A 140 12.99 0.36 -27.64
CA PHE A 140 13.19 -0.76 -26.74
C PHE A 140 11.85 -1.37 -26.31
N ASP A 141 11.65 -2.66 -26.58
CA ASP A 141 10.40 -3.37 -26.30
C ASP A 141 10.55 -4.29 -25.07
N LEU A 142 9.77 -4.02 -24.02
CA LEU A 142 9.75 -4.83 -22.80
C LEU A 142 9.18 -6.23 -23.07
N HIS A 143 8.21 -6.38 -23.97
CA HIS A 143 7.61 -7.68 -24.29
C HIS A 143 8.64 -8.63 -24.91
N GLU A 144 9.48 -8.12 -25.82
CA GLU A 144 10.56 -8.92 -26.41
C GLU A 144 11.60 -9.37 -25.38
N ILE A 145 11.94 -8.51 -24.42
CA ILE A 145 12.91 -8.84 -23.37
C ILE A 145 12.32 -9.82 -22.39
N SER A 146 11.08 -9.62 -21.99
CA SER A 146 10.37 -10.51 -21.09
C SER A 146 10.28 -11.92 -21.68
N LYS A 147 9.94 -12.03 -22.97
CA LYS A 147 10.00 -13.29 -23.71
C LYS A 147 11.40 -13.90 -23.72
N PHE A 148 12.42 -13.10 -24.00
CA PHE A 148 13.81 -13.58 -23.98
C PHE A 148 14.25 -14.11 -22.61
N LEU A 149 13.86 -13.44 -21.51
CA LEU A 149 14.14 -13.89 -20.15
C LEU A 149 13.39 -15.19 -19.81
N LEU A 150 12.12 -15.31 -20.22
CA LEU A 150 11.35 -16.54 -20.08
C LEU A 150 11.97 -17.71 -20.84
N ASP A 151 12.45 -17.48 -22.07
CA ASP A 151 13.15 -18.50 -22.87
C ASP A 151 14.44 -19.01 -22.18
N HIS A 152 14.98 -18.23 -21.24
CA HIS A 152 16.13 -18.59 -20.39
C HIS A 152 15.73 -19.06 -18.98
N GLY A 153 14.43 -19.29 -18.73
CA GLY A 153 13.92 -19.80 -17.46
C GLY A 153 13.80 -18.76 -16.35
N LEU A 154 13.85 -17.47 -16.67
CA LEU A 154 13.72 -16.38 -15.70
C LEU A 154 12.30 -15.82 -15.68
N SER A 155 11.53 -16.29 -14.70
CA SER A 155 10.26 -15.72 -14.25
C SER A 155 10.57 -14.70 -13.15
N VAL A 156 10.57 -13.42 -13.47
CA VAL A 156 10.95 -12.36 -12.52
C VAL A 156 9.99 -11.17 -12.62
N PRO A 157 9.83 -10.38 -11.53
CA PRO A 157 9.05 -9.16 -11.61
C PRO A 157 9.69 -8.14 -12.55
N VAL A 158 8.83 -7.33 -13.19
CA VAL A 158 9.24 -6.21 -14.05
C VAL A 158 8.41 -4.98 -13.71
N ALA A 159 9.00 -3.79 -13.81
CA ALA A 159 8.31 -2.52 -13.61
C ALA A 159 8.56 -1.55 -14.76
N VAL A 160 7.50 -0.92 -15.23
CA VAL A 160 7.54 0.21 -16.17
C VAL A 160 7.36 1.49 -15.36
N CYS A 161 8.38 2.34 -15.35
CA CYS A 161 8.39 3.61 -14.64
C CYS A 161 8.36 4.78 -15.64
N GLU A 162 7.23 5.47 -15.76
CA GLU A 162 6.96 6.48 -16.76
C GLU A 162 6.92 7.87 -16.14
N ARG A 163 7.55 8.83 -16.82
CA ARG A 163 7.53 10.26 -16.44
C ARG A 163 7.84 10.47 -14.95
N LEU A 164 8.87 9.80 -14.45
CA LEU A 164 9.33 9.94 -13.06
C LEU A 164 9.63 11.41 -12.74
N GLY A 165 9.04 11.91 -11.65
CA GLY A 165 9.13 13.31 -11.21
C GLY A 165 8.19 14.29 -11.91
N TYR A 166 7.19 13.82 -12.67
CA TYR A 166 6.13 14.65 -13.26
C TYR A 166 4.78 14.39 -12.57
N PRO A 167 3.79 15.32 -12.67
CA PRO A 167 2.47 15.13 -12.07
C PRO A 167 1.71 13.90 -12.58
N ASP A 168 2.04 13.45 -13.79
CA ASP A 168 1.47 12.28 -14.46
C ASP A 168 2.43 11.07 -14.43
N GLU A 169 3.28 10.99 -13.40
CA GLU A 169 4.11 9.83 -13.06
C GLU A 169 3.24 8.57 -12.98
N ARG A 170 3.70 7.49 -13.62
CA ARG A 170 3.03 6.19 -13.61
C ARG A 170 4.06 5.10 -13.41
N ILE A 171 3.85 4.24 -12.41
CA ILE A 171 4.65 3.04 -12.20
C ILE A 171 3.70 1.86 -12.23
N VAL A 172 3.97 0.89 -13.09
CA VAL A 172 3.20 -0.35 -13.16
C VAL A 172 4.13 -1.52 -13.08
N ILE A 173 3.81 -2.43 -12.16
CA ILE A 173 4.54 -3.66 -11.90
C ILE A 173 3.76 -4.79 -12.56
N GLY A 174 4.48 -5.67 -13.22
CA GLY A 174 4.00 -6.95 -13.74
C GLY A 174 5.09 -8.00 -13.60
N THR A 175 5.06 -9.02 -14.45
CA THR A 175 6.09 -10.07 -14.48
C THR A 175 6.61 -10.27 -15.89
N THR A 176 7.62 -11.11 -16.08
CA THR A 176 8.06 -11.48 -17.43
C THR A 176 6.99 -12.25 -18.22
N GLU A 177 6.05 -12.93 -17.55
CA GLU A 177 4.88 -13.57 -18.17
C GLU A 177 3.81 -12.58 -18.62
N GLU A 178 3.55 -11.56 -17.79
CA GLU A 178 2.57 -10.51 -18.04
C GLU A 178 3.22 -9.12 -17.89
N PRO A 179 4.08 -8.73 -18.86
CA PRO A 179 4.80 -7.48 -18.78
C PRO A 179 3.85 -6.29 -19.05
N PRO A 180 3.94 -5.19 -18.26
CA PRO A 180 3.11 -4.03 -18.46
C PRO A 180 3.41 -3.28 -19.77
N ASP A 181 2.39 -2.66 -20.36
CA ASP A 181 2.58 -1.79 -21.52
C ASP A 181 3.22 -0.45 -21.16
N VAL A 182 4.16 -0.04 -22.02
CA VAL A 182 4.73 1.31 -22.06
C VAL A 182 3.76 2.23 -22.81
N LYS A 183 3.38 3.34 -22.17
CA LYS A 183 2.40 4.33 -22.66
C LYS A 183 3.02 5.71 -22.92
N SER A 184 4.30 5.91 -22.62
CA SER A 184 5.02 7.17 -22.70
C SER A 184 6.39 6.99 -23.34
N ASP A 185 6.82 7.95 -24.16
CA ASP A 185 8.18 8.00 -24.71
C ASP A 185 9.25 8.24 -23.62
N LEU A 186 8.84 8.75 -22.46
CA LEU A 186 9.70 8.95 -21.30
C LEU A 186 9.41 7.86 -20.27
N PHE A 187 10.26 6.83 -20.26
CA PHE A 187 10.15 5.71 -19.34
C PHE A 187 11.53 5.13 -19.00
N SER A 188 11.57 4.39 -17.90
CA SER A 188 12.66 3.49 -17.52
C SER A 188 12.06 2.15 -17.11
N LEU A 189 12.84 1.08 -17.23
CA LEU A 189 12.41 -0.25 -16.87
C LEU A 189 13.21 -0.73 -15.66
N VAL A 190 12.58 -1.53 -14.81
CA VAL A 190 13.26 -2.24 -13.72
C VAL A 190 12.91 -3.71 -13.88
N ILE A 191 13.89 -4.60 -13.76
CA ILE A 191 13.70 -6.05 -13.89
C ILE A 191 14.47 -6.75 -12.77
N GLY A 192 13.82 -7.59 -11.97
CA GLY A 192 14.48 -8.39 -10.94
C GLY A 192 13.74 -8.47 -9.61
N ASP A 193 14.22 -9.33 -8.72
CA ASP A 193 13.50 -9.74 -7.52
C ASP A 193 13.33 -8.67 -6.46
N ALA A 194 14.14 -7.60 -6.49
CA ALA A 194 13.96 -6.47 -5.56
C ALA A 194 12.70 -5.66 -5.85
N ILE A 195 12.09 -5.80 -7.05
CA ILE A 195 10.79 -5.21 -7.39
C ILE A 195 9.64 -5.84 -6.59
N ASN A 196 9.93 -6.82 -5.74
CA ASN A 196 8.99 -7.30 -4.74
C ASN A 196 8.88 -6.32 -3.58
N HIS A 197 8.01 -5.32 -3.74
CA HIS A 197 7.33 -4.74 -2.60
C HIS A 197 6.44 -5.83 -1.98
N ARG A 198 7.02 -6.71 -1.16
CA ARG A 198 6.21 -7.56 -0.29
C ARG A 198 5.47 -6.63 0.63
N THR A 199 4.20 -6.39 0.31
CA THR A 199 3.34 -5.54 1.10
C THR A 199 3.34 -6.10 2.51
N VAL A 200 3.84 -5.32 3.46
CA VAL A 200 3.89 -5.75 4.86
C VAL A 200 2.53 -5.44 5.46
N ILE A 201 1.77 -6.47 5.79
CA ILE A 201 0.43 -6.34 6.34
C ILE A 201 0.46 -6.63 7.84
N GLY A 202 0.09 -5.65 8.64
CA GLY A 202 -0.15 -5.83 10.06
C GLY A 202 -1.49 -6.50 10.34
N VAL A 203 -1.47 -7.58 11.10
CA VAL A 203 -2.67 -8.32 11.51
C VAL A 203 -2.60 -8.66 13.00
N LEU A 204 -3.76 -8.89 13.63
CA LEU A 204 -3.80 -9.40 15.00
C LEU A 204 -3.28 -10.82 15.06
N GLY A 205 -2.30 -11.04 15.92
CA GLY A 205 -1.68 -12.33 16.17
C GLY A 205 -2.50 -13.24 17.11
N PRO A 206 -2.04 -14.49 17.31
CA PRO A 206 -0.92 -15.12 16.62
C PRO A 206 -1.27 -15.52 15.17
N GLU A 207 -0.37 -16.22 14.49
CA GLU A 207 -0.65 -16.80 13.17
C GLU A 207 -1.91 -17.70 13.15
N GLY A 208 -2.63 -17.68 12.03
CA GLY A 208 -3.85 -18.46 11.82
C GLY A 208 -5.14 -17.84 12.37
N THR A 209 -5.12 -16.58 12.81
CA THR A 209 -6.32 -15.84 13.22
C THR A 209 -7.22 -15.51 12.03
N PHE A 210 -8.48 -15.15 12.31
CA PHE A 210 -9.40 -14.63 11.30
C PHE A 210 -8.89 -13.33 10.65
N SER A 211 -8.09 -12.51 11.36
CA SER A 211 -7.47 -11.31 10.78
C SER A 211 -6.45 -11.64 9.70
N GLU A 212 -5.63 -12.68 9.90
CA GLU A 212 -4.70 -13.17 8.87
C GLU A 212 -5.46 -13.73 7.67
N GLN A 213 -6.53 -14.49 7.91
CA GLN A 213 -7.37 -15.04 6.84
C GLN A 213 -8.05 -13.93 6.02
N ALA A 214 -8.60 -12.92 6.69
CA ALA A 214 -9.18 -11.75 6.04
C ALA A 214 -8.13 -11.03 5.18
N ALA A 215 -6.92 -10.83 5.71
CA ALA A 215 -5.85 -10.20 4.97
C ALA A 215 -5.42 -11.02 3.74
N THR A 216 -5.28 -12.34 3.90
CA THR A 216 -4.91 -13.27 2.82
C THR A 216 -5.97 -13.31 1.71
N LYS A 217 -7.25 -13.21 2.06
CA LYS A 217 -8.35 -13.21 1.09
C LYS A 217 -8.55 -11.85 0.41
N TRP A 218 -8.13 -10.76 1.05
CA TRP A 218 -8.30 -9.42 0.49
C TRP A 218 -7.18 -9.03 -0.48
N ILE A 219 -5.94 -9.50 -0.27
CA ILE A 219 -4.80 -9.14 -1.11
C ILE A 219 -4.46 -10.20 -2.15
N ASP A 220 -4.40 -9.80 -3.42
CA ASP A 220 -3.94 -10.65 -4.54
C ASP A 220 -2.42 -10.53 -4.81
N LEU A 221 -1.75 -9.58 -4.15
CA LEU A 221 -0.33 -9.31 -4.32
C LEU A 221 0.53 -10.11 -3.32
N PRO A 222 1.79 -10.44 -3.66
CA PRO A 222 2.74 -11.02 -2.72
C PRO A 222 2.88 -10.16 -1.45
N SER A 223 2.58 -10.73 -0.29
CA SER A 223 2.58 -10.02 1.00
C SER A 223 3.32 -10.78 2.09
N THR A 224 3.76 -10.05 3.12
CA THR A 224 4.27 -10.62 4.37
C THR A 224 3.41 -10.16 5.54
N PHE A 225 3.12 -11.07 6.47
CA PHE A 225 2.34 -10.74 7.66
C PHE A 225 3.26 -10.37 8.82
N ARG A 226 2.91 -9.27 9.48
CA ARG A 226 3.45 -8.88 10.77
C ARG A 226 2.35 -9.00 11.83
N TYR A 227 2.60 -9.82 12.84
CA TYR A 227 1.63 -10.05 13.91
C TYR A 227 1.81 -9.04 15.04
N PHE A 228 0.69 -8.53 15.53
CA PHE A 228 0.61 -7.62 16.67
C PHE A 228 -0.37 -8.15 17.71
N ASP A 229 -0.14 -7.82 18.97
CA ASP A 229 -1.02 -8.22 20.07
C ASP A 229 -2.17 -7.21 20.30
N ASP A 230 -2.05 -5.99 19.77
CA ASP A 230 -3.00 -4.89 19.99
C ASP A 230 -3.35 -4.14 18.70
N ILE A 231 -4.63 -3.78 18.55
CA ILE A 231 -5.16 -3.07 17.37
C ILE A 231 -4.56 -1.67 17.22
N ALA A 232 -4.38 -0.93 18.31
CA ALA A 232 -3.81 0.40 18.26
C ALA A 232 -2.35 0.38 17.80
N GLU A 233 -1.60 -0.68 18.11
CA GLU A 233 -0.24 -0.86 17.58
C GLU A 233 -0.24 -1.03 16.05
N ILE A 234 -1.14 -1.87 15.51
CA ILE A 234 -1.33 -2.04 14.07
C ILE A 234 -1.64 -0.67 13.44
N VAL A 235 -2.68 0.00 13.92
CA VAL A 235 -3.13 1.29 13.39
C VAL A 235 -2.01 2.33 13.42
N SER A 236 -1.22 2.39 14.50
CA SER A 236 -0.14 3.37 14.64
C SER A 236 1.09 3.09 13.76
N SER A 237 1.20 1.86 13.25
CA SER A 237 2.32 1.35 12.43
C SER A 237 2.10 1.53 10.94
N VAL A 238 0.84 1.69 10.48
CA VAL A 238 0.48 1.92 9.07
C VAL A 238 1.19 3.16 8.53
N GLY A 239 1.82 3.02 7.35
CA GLY A 239 2.63 4.08 6.73
C GLY A 239 3.99 4.30 7.39
N LYS A 240 4.38 3.45 8.35
CA LYS A 240 5.69 3.46 9.00
C LYS A 240 6.39 2.12 8.82
N SER A 241 6.00 1.13 9.61
CA SER A 241 6.65 -0.18 9.68
C SER A 241 5.85 -1.30 9.05
N ILE A 242 4.63 -0.98 8.60
CA ILE A 242 3.74 -1.81 7.79
C ILE A 242 3.08 -0.91 6.73
N ASP A 243 2.71 -1.50 5.60
CA ASP A 243 2.05 -0.82 4.49
C ASP A 243 0.54 -0.77 4.69
N LEU A 244 -0.01 -1.90 5.11
CA LEU A 244 -1.43 -2.06 5.36
C LEU A 244 -1.69 -2.64 6.75
N GLY A 245 -2.84 -2.32 7.32
CA GLY A 245 -3.34 -2.96 8.55
C GLY A 245 -4.71 -3.57 8.31
N VAL A 246 -4.90 -4.85 8.63
CA VAL A 246 -6.21 -5.51 8.53
C VAL A 246 -6.74 -5.79 9.93
N ILE A 247 -7.84 -5.12 10.29
CA ILE A 247 -8.39 -5.16 11.64
C ILE A 247 -9.91 -5.37 11.62
N PRO A 248 -10.48 -6.11 12.59
CA PRO A 248 -11.92 -6.29 12.68
C PRO A 248 -12.58 -4.98 13.14
N VAL A 249 -13.66 -4.57 12.50
CA VAL A 249 -14.44 -3.39 12.91
C VAL A 249 -15.79 -3.76 13.52
N GLU A 250 -16.36 -4.88 13.08
CA GLU A 250 -17.70 -5.31 13.48
C GLU A 250 -17.89 -6.81 13.32
N ASN A 251 -18.61 -7.43 14.25
CA ASN A 251 -19.09 -8.79 14.14
C ASN A 251 -20.62 -8.80 14.20
N SER A 252 -21.26 -9.59 13.35
CA SER A 252 -22.72 -9.71 13.25
C SER A 252 -23.43 -10.14 14.56
N LEU A 253 -22.74 -10.84 15.46
CA LEU A 253 -23.31 -11.30 16.73
C LEU A 253 -22.94 -10.41 17.92
N GLU A 254 -21.76 -9.79 17.91
CA GLU A 254 -21.25 -9.00 19.05
C GLU A 254 -21.26 -7.47 18.82
N GLY A 255 -21.57 -7.03 17.61
CA GLY A 255 -21.52 -5.63 17.22
C GLY A 255 -20.09 -5.13 17.00
N SER A 256 -19.86 -3.84 17.25
CA SER A 256 -18.63 -3.16 16.89
C SER A 256 -17.45 -3.44 17.82
N VAL A 257 -16.26 -3.51 17.23
CA VAL A 257 -14.99 -3.68 17.96
C VAL A 257 -14.55 -2.33 18.53
N GLY A 258 -14.78 -2.14 19.83
CA GLY A 258 -14.55 -0.85 20.49
C GLY A 258 -13.10 -0.35 20.42
N SER A 259 -12.10 -1.23 20.48
CA SER A 259 -10.68 -0.86 20.36
C SER A 259 -10.34 -0.34 18.96
N THR A 260 -10.94 -0.91 17.91
CA THR A 260 -10.82 -0.41 16.53
C THR A 260 -11.37 0.99 16.41
N LEU A 261 -12.58 1.25 16.89
CA LEU A 261 -13.20 2.58 16.83
C LEU A 261 -12.38 3.62 17.61
N ASP A 262 -11.95 3.29 18.82
CA ASP A 262 -11.10 4.16 19.65
C ASP A 262 -9.74 4.47 18.95
N ALA A 263 -9.14 3.49 18.26
CA ALA A 263 -7.89 3.68 17.50
C ALA A 263 -8.09 4.54 16.25
N LEU A 264 -9.16 4.30 15.48
CA LEU A 264 -9.51 5.10 14.29
C LEU A 264 -9.75 6.57 14.63
N LEU A 265 -10.28 6.88 15.81
CA LEU A 265 -10.40 8.26 16.27
C LEU A 265 -9.02 8.89 16.51
N LYS A 266 -8.12 8.17 17.19
CA LYS A 266 -6.83 8.68 17.69
C LYS A 266 -5.76 8.86 16.61
N TYR A 267 -5.66 7.95 15.64
CA TYR A 267 -4.55 7.93 14.69
C TYR A 267 -4.97 8.46 13.29
N PRO A 268 -4.04 9.08 12.54
CA PRO A 268 -4.29 9.55 11.18
C PRO A 268 -4.07 8.43 10.17
N VAL A 269 -5.05 7.53 10.04
CA VAL A 269 -5.05 6.44 9.05
C VAL A 269 -6.25 6.56 8.13
N THR A 270 -6.13 5.98 6.93
CA THR A 270 -7.18 5.94 5.93
C THR A 270 -7.69 4.51 5.75
N ILE A 271 -9.00 4.31 5.75
CA ILE A 271 -9.62 3.03 5.34
C ILE A 271 -9.58 2.98 3.82
N VAL A 272 -8.93 1.96 3.28
CA VAL A 272 -8.69 1.75 1.84
C VAL A 272 -9.45 0.56 1.27
N GLY A 273 -10.11 -0.22 2.13
CA GLY A 273 -10.91 -1.37 1.73
C GLY A 273 -11.62 -2.00 2.91
N GLU A 274 -12.51 -2.95 2.60
CA GLU A 274 -13.16 -3.81 3.58
C GLU A 274 -13.26 -5.24 3.05
N ILE A 275 -13.48 -6.18 3.96
CA ILE A 275 -13.79 -7.57 3.61
C ILE A 275 -14.70 -8.19 4.68
N ASN A 276 -15.74 -8.89 4.25
CA ASN A 276 -16.61 -9.65 5.13
C ASN A 276 -16.17 -11.12 5.15
N LEU A 277 -15.75 -11.60 6.32
CA LEU A 277 -15.31 -12.99 6.50
C LEU A 277 -16.37 -13.78 7.28
N PRO A 278 -16.91 -14.89 6.72
CA PRO A 278 -17.76 -15.80 7.49
C PRO A 278 -16.92 -16.51 8.57
N VAL A 279 -17.41 -16.50 9.80
CA VAL A 279 -16.79 -17.16 10.95
C VAL A 279 -17.35 -18.57 11.05
N ARG A 280 -16.53 -19.55 10.68
CA ARG A 280 -16.85 -20.98 10.78
C ARG A 280 -15.95 -21.65 11.82
N HIS A 281 -16.57 -22.34 12.77
CA HIS A 281 -15.86 -23.06 13.83
C HIS A 281 -15.81 -24.54 13.51
N CYS A 282 -14.63 -25.12 13.64
CA CYS A 282 -14.35 -26.54 13.55
C CYS A 282 -13.86 -27.04 14.90
N LEU A 283 -14.16 -28.31 15.22
CA LEU A 283 -13.51 -29.01 16.32
C LEU A 283 -12.27 -29.72 15.79
N LEU A 284 -11.10 -29.31 16.29
CA LEU A 284 -9.80 -29.77 15.85
C LEU A 284 -9.14 -30.58 16.96
N ALA A 285 -8.48 -31.69 16.67
CA ALA A 285 -7.70 -32.40 17.68
C ALA A 285 -6.57 -33.21 17.05
N LYS A 286 -5.63 -33.63 17.89
CA LYS A 286 -4.81 -34.80 17.58
C LYS A 286 -5.65 -36.05 17.81
N SER A 287 -5.53 -37.02 16.92
CA SER A 287 -6.15 -38.34 17.03
C SER A 287 -6.09 -38.88 18.47
N GLY A 288 -7.23 -39.32 19.02
CA GLY A 288 -7.32 -39.84 20.39
C GLY A 288 -8.64 -39.51 21.09
N THR A 289 -8.73 -39.87 22.37
CA THR A 289 -9.91 -39.56 23.21
C THR A 289 -9.81 -38.13 23.74
N ILE A 290 -10.82 -37.31 23.46
CA ILE A 290 -10.90 -35.92 23.92
C ILE A 290 -11.36 -35.87 25.37
N ARG A 291 -10.64 -35.13 26.20
CA ARG A 291 -10.96 -34.86 27.61
C ARG A 291 -11.15 -33.37 27.89
N THR A 292 -10.57 -32.51 27.08
CA THR A 292 -10.62 -31.06 27.24
C THR A 292 -10.89 -30.40 25.90
N VAL A 293 -11.75 -29.38 25.88
CA VAL A 293 -11.99 -28.51 24.73
C VAL A 293 -11.52 -27.10 25.06
N ALA A 294 -10.59 -26.59 24.26
CA ALA A 294 -9.99 -25.26 24.42
C ALA A 294 -10.47 -24.27 23.35
N SER A 295 -10.79 -23.04 23.73
CA SER A 295 -10.94 -21.92 22.79
C SER A 295 -11.09 -20.56 23.48
N HIS A 296 -11.27 -19.51 22.68
CA HIS A 296 -11.70 -18.20 23.16
C HIS A 296 -13.13 -18.29 23.75
N PRO A 297 -13.48 -17.52 24.81
CA PRO A 297 -14.79 -17.58 25.45
C PRO A 297 -15.96 -17.41 24.48
N GLN A 298 -15.80 -16.55 23.48
CA GLN A 298 -16.81 -16.31 22.44
C GLN A 298 -17.05 -17.54 21.56
N ALA A 299 -15.98 -18.22 21.12
CA ALA A 299 -16.10 -19.41 20.29
C ALA A 299 -16.74 -20.57 21.08
N ILE A 300 -16.40 -20.71 22.36
CA ILE A 300 -17.05 -21.66 23.29
C ILE A 300 -18.54 -21.35 23.41
N ALA A 301 -18.89 -20.07 23.62
CA ALA A 301 -20.29 -19.66 23.75
C ALA A 301 -21.08 -19.95 22.48
N GLN A 302 -20.50 -19.70 21.30
CA GLN A 302 -21.13 -19.95 20.00
C GLN A 302 -21.29 -21.44 19.67
N CYS A 303 -20.55 -22.34 20.34
CA CYS A 303 -20.60 -23.79 20.12
C CYS A 303 -21.21 -24.54 21.32
N ARG A 304 -21.83 -23.83 22.27
CA ARG A 304 -22.24 -24.40 23.57
C ARG A 304 -23.16 -25.61 23.41
N ARG A 305 -24.18 -25.52 22.54
CA ARG A 305 -25.09 -26.65 22.29
C ARG A 305 -24.36 -27.88 21.74
N PHE A 306 -23.48 -27.70 20.77
CA PHE A 306 -22.70 -28.81 20.20
C PHE A 306 -21.84 -29.50 21.26
N LEU A 307 -21.17 -28.71 22.11
CA LEU A 307 -20.35 -29.22 23.20
C LEU A 307 -21.17 -29.99 24.23
N HIS A 308 -22.34 -29.48 24.59
CA HIS A 308 -23.26 -30.17 25.48
C HIS A 308 -23.73 -31.52 24.90
N ASP A 309 -24.02 -31.58 23.61
CA ASP A 309 -24.61 -32.77 22.97
C ASP A 309 -23.58 -33.88 22.66
N HIS A 310 -22.31 -33.53 22.45
CA HIS A 310 -21.26 -34.50 22.03
C HIS A 310 -20.12 -34.67 23.04
N PHE A 311 -19.89 -33.68 23.91
CA PHE A 311 -18.73 -33.60 24.80
C PHE A 311 -19.12 -33.09 26.19
N SER A 312 -20.26 -33.56 26.72
CA SER A 312 -20.80 -33.13 28.02
C SER A 312 -19.84 -33.33 29.20
N ASP A 313 -18.95 -34.32 29.09
CA ASP A 313 -17.99 -34.71 30.13
C ASP A 313 -16.59 -34.10 29.92
N ALA A 314 -16.40 -33.30 28.86
CA ALA A 314 -15.11 -32.67 28.58
C ALA A 314 -14.93 -31.36 29.37
N ASP A 315 -13.74 -31.15 29.91
CA ASP A 315 -13.38 -29.90 30.56
C ASP A 315 -13.27 -28.75 29.55
N ILE A 316 -13.76 -27.57 29.90
CA ILE A 316 -13.65 -26.37 29.06
C ILE A 316 -12.45 -25.53 29.50
N GLN A 317 -11.51 -25.30 28.59
CA GLN A 317 -10.35 -24.46 28.82
C GLN A 317 -10.41 -23.17 28.00
N VAL A 318 -10.30 -22.03 28.67
CA VAL A 318 -10.33 -20.72 28.01
C VAL A 318 -8.92 -20.31 27.57
N THR A 319 -8.80 -19.80 26.35
CA THR A 319 -7.58 -19.21 25.77
C THR A 319 -7.82 -17.77 25.32
N ALA A 320 -6.75 -17.03 25.01
CA ALA A 320 -6.86 -15.65 24.52
C ALA A 320 -7.31 -15.56 23.06
N SER A 321 -7.16 -16.63 22.26
CA SER A 321 -7.66 -16.71 20.89
C SER A 321 -7.94 -18.15 20.45
N THR A 322 -8.72 -18.31 19.38
CA THR A 322 -8.98 -19.60 18.73
C THR A 322 -7.68 -20.23 18.19
N ALA A 323 -6.81 -19.42 17.58
CA ALA A 323 -5.50 -19.86 17.11
C ALA A 323 -4.59 -20.34 18.27
N GLN A 324 -4.61 -19.66 19.42
CA GLN A 324 -3.88 -20.10 20.60
C GLN A 324 -4.39 -21.45 21.13
N ALA A 325 -5.71 -21.70 21.07
CA ALA A 325 -6.27 -22.99 21.43
C ALA A 325 -5.82 -24.10 20.49
N ALA A 326 -5.79 -23.86 19.18
CA ALA A 326 -5.28 -24.83 18.22
C ALA A 326 -3.79 -25.14 18.46
N ARG A 327 -2.96 -24.12 18.73
CA ARG A 327 -1.57 -24.33 19.12
C ARG A 327 -1.42 -25.13 20.42
N PHE A 328 -2.33 -24.92 21.38
CA PHE A 328 -2.36 -25.67 22.62
C PHE A 328 -2.72 -27.14 22.38
N ALA A 329 -3.77 -27.42 21.60
CA ALA A 329 -4.18 -28.76 21.21
C ALA A 329 -3.11 -29.50 20.38
N SER A 330 -2.31 -28.78 19.58
CA SER A 330 -1.22 -29.42 18.81
C SER A 330 -0.05 -29.87 19.66
N THR A 331 0.03 -29.47 20.93
CA THR A 331 1.12 -29.83 21.85
C THR A 331 0.67 -30.69 23.03
N HIS A 332 -0.64 -30.95 23.18
CA HIS A 332 -1.21 -31.67 24.32
C HIS A 332 -2.19 -32.76 23.86
N ASP A 333 -1.93 -33.99 24.29
CA ASP A 333 -2.81 -35.12 23.97
C ASP A 333 -4.14 -35.02 24.74
N GLY A 334 -5.22 -35.45 24.10
CA GLY A 334 -6.57 -35.42 24.67
C GLY A 334 -7.21 -34.02 24.73
N VAL A 335 -6.57 -33.00 24.14
CA VAL A 335 -7.12 -31.65 24.00
C VAL A 335 -7.64 -31.46 22.57
N ALA A 336 -8.89 -31.03 22.46
CA ALA A 336 -9.46 -30.50 21.23
C ALA A 336 -9.50 -28.98 21.28
N ALA A 337 -9.46 -28.32 20.13
CA ALA A 337 -9.58 -26.87 19.98
C ALA A 337 -10.78 -26.52 19.11
N ILE A 338 -11.47 -25.42 19.46
CA ILE A 338 -12.42 -24.79 18.54
C ILE A 338 -11.67 -23.67 17.80
N ALA A 339 -11.50 -23.82 16.49
CA ALA A 339 -10.85 -22.83 15.63
C ALA A 339 -11.30 -22.98 14.17
N SER A 340 -10.73 -22.20 13.23
CA SER A 340 -11.09 -22.32 11.81
C SER A 340 -10.43 -23.53 11.15
N GLU A 341 -10.91 -23.91 9.97
CA GLU A 341 -10.34 -24.98 9.15
C GLU A 341 -8.89 -24.66 8.73
N GLU A 342 -8.61 -23.42 8.36
CA GLU A 342 -7.27 -22.94 8.00
C GLU A 342 -6.27 -23.10 9.16
N THR A 343 -6.74 -22.90 10.40
CA THR A 343 -5.93 -23.09 11.60
C THR A 343 -5.54 -24.57 11.79
N ALA A 344 -6.37 -25.52 11.36
CA ALA A 344 -6.10 -26.96 11.48
C ALA A 344 -4.88 -27.37 10.66
N LEU A 345 -4.84 -26.96 9.39
CA LEU A 345 -3.71 -27.21 8.49
C LEU A 345 -2.42 -26.61 9.05
N ARG A 346 -2.49 -25.37 9.56
CA ARG A 346 -1.32 -24.65 10.09
C ARG A 346 -0.67 -25.37 11.28
N TYR A 347 -1.48 -25.92 12.19
CA TYR A 347 -0.97 -26.58 13.40
C TYR A 347 -0.94 -28.11 13.31
N GLY A 348 -1.18 -28.68 12.13
CA GLY A 348 -1.15 -30.13 11.91
C GLY A 348 -2.18 -30.89 12.74
N LEU A 349 -3.40 -30.35 12.85
CA LEU A 349 -4.52 -30.95 13.56
C LEU A 349 -5.53 -31.57 12.59
N ASP A 350 -6.17 -32.66 13.03
CA ASP A 350 -7.28 -33.27 12.30
C ASP A 350 -8.59 -32.50 12.58
N ILE A 351 -9.37 -32.29 11.54
CA ILE A 351 -10.72 -31.72 11.66
C ILE A 351 -11.68 -32.87 11.98
N LEU A 352 -12.19 -32.89 13.20
CA LEU A 352 -13.15 -33.91 13.64
C LEU A 352 -14.57 -33.57 13.23
N PHE A 353 -14.95 -32.30 13.40
CA PHE A 353 -16.25 -31.77 13.05
C PHE A 353 -16.11 -30.37 12.44
N ARG A 354 -16.90 -30.10 11.40
CA ARG A 354 -17.02 -28.78 10.77
C ARG A 354 -18.35 -28.14 11.18
N ASP A 355 -18.41 -26.82 11.11
CA ASP A 355 -19.62 -26.03 11.33
C ASP A 355 -20.31 -26.33 12.67
N ILE A 356 -19.54 -26.33 13.76
CA ILE A 356 -20.05 -26.66 15.10
C ILE A 356 -20.72 -25.48 15.82
N GLN A 357 -20.70 -24.30 15.21
CA GLN A 357 -21.38 -23.11 15.71
C GLN A 357 -22.91 -23.22 15.62
N GLU A 358 -23.61 -22.53 16.52
CA GLU A 358 -25.08 -22.52 16.53
C GLU A 358 -25.70 -21.74 15.36
N SER A 359 -25.03 -20.68 14.89
CA SER A 359 -25.52 -19.84 13.78
C SER A 359 -24.55 -19.84 12.60
N ASN A 360 -25.08 -20.10 11.41
CA ASN A 360 -24.34 -20.02 10.15
C ASN A 360 -24.27 -18.61 9.57
N GLU A 361 -24.96 -17.64 10.18
CA GLU A 361 -24.98 -16.24 9.74
C GLU A 361 -23.93 -15.37 10.47
N ASN A 362 -22.91 -15.99 11.07
CA ASN A 362 -21.85 -15.26 11.77
C ASN A 362 -20.80 -14.73 10.78
N HIS A 363 -20.76 -13.41 10.62
CA HIS A 363 -19.76 -12.71 9.82
C HIS A 363 -19.01 -11.68 10.66
N THR A 364 -17.72 -11.52 10.37
CA THR A 364 -16.90 -10.42 10.87
C THR A 364 -16.49 -9.55 9.70
N ARG A 365 -16.82 -8.26 9.78
CA ARG A 365 -16.35 -7.24 8.86
C ARG A 365 -14.98 -6.74 9.31
N PHE A 366 -14.03 -6.84 8.41
CA PHE A 366 -12.69 -6.29 8.54
C PHE A 366 -12.55 -5.05 7.67
N ILE A 367 -11.76 -4.11 8.14
CA ILE A 367 -11.32 -2.95 7.36
C ILE A 367 -9.83 -3.04 7.09
N VAL A 368 -9.44 -2.51 5.94
CA VAL A 368 -8.06 -2.42 5.51
C VAL A 368 -7.62 -0.97 5.62
N LEU A 369 -6.53 -0.74 6.34
CA LEU A 369 -5.96 0.57 6.61
C LEU A 369 -4.74 0.78 5.72
N GLY A 370 -4.59 1.98 5.19
CA GLY A 370 -3.45 2.44 4.41
C GLY A 370 -3.22 3.93 4.59
N THR A 371 -2.40 4.51 3.72
CA THR A 371 -2.08 5.95 3.72
C THR A 371 -2.91 6.74 2.72
N ASP A 372 -3.20 6.15 1.56
CA ASP A 372 -3.77 6.84 0.41
C ASP A 372 -5.23 6.45 0.18
N THR A 373 -6.08 7.42 -0.16
CA THR A 373 -7.48 7.15 -0.50
C THR A 373 -7.55 6.56 -1.91
N PRO A 374 -8.20 5.40 -2.11
CA PRO A 374 -8.46 4.84 -3.44
C PRO A 374 -9.19 5.82 -4.37
N ALA A 375 -9.10 5.56 -5.67
CA ALA A 375 -9.94 6.24 -6.65
C ALA A 375 -11.38 5.72 -6.60
N PRO A 376 -12.40 6.53 -6.96
CA PRO A 376 -13.79 6.09 -7.00
C PRO A 376 -13.99 4.88 -7.93
N THR A 377 -14.72 3.89 -7.46
CA THR A 377 -15.10 2.69 -8.23
C THR A 377 -16.55 2.70 -8.69
N GLY A 378 -17.37 3.58 -8.11
CA GLY A 378 -18.81 3.67 -8.35
C GLY A 378 -19.64 2.77 -7.43
N GLN A 379 -19.00 1.84 -6.71
CA GLN A 379 -19.59 1.05 -5.62
C GLN A 379 -18.72 1.22 -4.38
N ASP A 380 -18.71 2.45 -3.88
CA ASP A 380 -17.84 2.86 -2.78
C ASP A 380 -18.63 3.08 -1.50
N LYS A 381 -17.93 2.99 -0.38
CA LYS A 381 -18.40 3.36 0.95
C LYS A 381 -17.47 4.42 1.52
N THR A 382 -18.05 5.39 2.23
CA THR A 382 -17.30 6.38 2.99
C THR A 382 -17.60 6.23 4.47
N SER A 383 -16.55 6.16 5.30
CA SER A 383 -16.69 6.11 6.76
C SER A 383 -16.31 7.45 7.38
N ILE A 384 -17.13 7.94 8.29
CA ILE A 384 -16.91 9.21 8.99
C ILE A 384 -17.11 9.07 10.50
N ILE A 385 -16.39 9.89 11.27
CA ILE A 385 -16.67 10.15 12.68
C ILE A 385 -17.14 11.58 12.81
N VAL A 386 -18.24 11.77 13.52
CA VAL A 386 -18.81 13.09 13.80
C VAL A 386 -18.88 13.32 15.31
N ASP A 387 -18.41 14.50 15.73
CA ASP A 387 -18.60 15.03 17.08
C ASP A 387 -19.63 16.17 17.04
N MET A 388 -20.71 16.04 17.80
CA MET A 388 -21.78 17.04 17.80
C MET A 388 -21.40 18.27 18.63
N ARG A 389 -21.68 19.49 18.15
CA ARG A 389 -21.35 20.73 18.89
C ARG A 389 -22.02 20.83 20.25
N LYS A 390 -23.26 20.36 20.32
CA LYS A 390 -24.11 20.39 21.52
C LYS A 390 -25.04 19.18 21.45
N ASP A 391 -25.11 18.44 22.55
CA ASP A 391 -26.17 17.47 22.74
C ASP A 391 -27.50 18.23 22.97
N ARG A 392 -28.41 18.11 22.00
CA ARG A 392 -29.74 18.72 22.05
C ARG A 392 -30.75 17.86 21.28
N PRO A 393 -32.04 17.91 21.65
CA PRO A 393 -33.10 17.29 20.86
C PRO A 393 -33.04 17.73 19.39
N GLY A 394 -33.16 16.76 18.48
CA GLY A 394 -33.17 16.97 17.03
C GLY A 394 -31.79 17.11 16.36
N ALA A 395 -30.69 17.20 17.13
CA ALA A 395 -29.36 17.44 16.53
C ALA A 395 -28.93 16.32 15.58
N LEU A 396 -29.13 15.06 15.95
CA LEU A 396 -28.85 13.92 15.07
C LEU A 396 -29.81 13.87 13.87
N TYR A 397 -31.09 14.21 14.08
CA TYR A 397 -32.09 14.23 13.01
C TYR A 397 -31.72 15.23 11.92
N GLU A 398 -31.28 16.44 12.29
CA GLU A 398 -30.83 17.45 11.33
C GLU A 398 -29.62 16.97 10.53
N LEU A 399 -28.65 16.33 11.20
CA LEU A 399 -27.49 15.74 10.53
C LEU A 399 -27.88 14.64 9.55
N LEU A 400 -28.77 13.72 9.96
CA LEU A 400 -29.25 12.64 9.09
C LEU A 400 -30.13 13.18 7.95
N GLY A 401 -30.80 14.31 8.16
CA GLY A 401 -31.58 15.02 7.15
C GLY A 401 -30.72 15.48 5.95
N GLU A 402 -29.45 15.84 6.17
CA GLU A 402 -28.54 16.22 5.09
C GLU A 402 -28.23 15.04 4.15
N PHE A 403 -28.09 13.82 4.70
CA PHE A 403 -27.91 12.61 3.90
C PHE A 403 -29.21 12.20 3.21
N ALA A 404 -30.32 12.20 3.96
CA ALA A 404 -31.63 11.77 3.44
C ALA A 404 -32.15 12.67 2.31
N SER A 405 -32.01 13.99 2.41
CA SER A 405 -32.44 14.95 1.37
C SER A 405 -31.67 14.81 0.06
N ARG A 406 -30.49 14.18 0.09
CA ARG A 406 -29.64 13.89 -1.08
C ARG A 406 -29.69 12.42 -1.52
N ASN A 407 -30.60 11.63 -0.93
CA ASN A 407 -30.75 10.21 -1.20
C ASN A 407 -29.43 9.41 -1.02
N ILE A 408 -28.69 9.73 0.05
CA ILE A 408 -27.47 9.03 0.45
C ILE A 408 -27.85 7.95 1.44
N ASN A 409 -27.63 6.69 1.08
CA ASN A 409 -27.90 5.56 1.96
C ASN A 409 -26.83 5.48 3.06
N LEU A 410 -27.26 5.18 4.29
CA LEU A 410 -26.38 4.95 5.43
C LEU A 410 -26.38 3.47 5.76
N THR A 411 -25.22 2.82 5.70
CA THR A 411 -25.08 1.39 5.99
C THR A 411 -24.77 1.12 7.45
N LYS A 412 -24.32 2.14 8.20
CA LYS A 412 -24.02 2.03 9.64
C LYS A 412 -24.22 3.37 10.34
N ILE A 413 -24.77 3.32 11.55
CA ILE A 413 -24.76 4.43 12.49
C ILE A 413 -24.60 3.90 13.92
N GLU A 414 -23.60 4.40 14.63
CA GLU A 414 -23.35 4.02 16.03
C GLU A 414 -22.92 5.22 16.86
N SER A 415 -23.60 5.43 17.99
CA SER A 415 -23.22 6.44 18.99
C SER A 415 -22.30 5.86 20.06
N ARG A 416 -21.21 6.54 20.38
CA ARG A 416 -20.33 6.18 21.51
C ARG A 416 -20.03 7.39 22.39
N PRO A 417 -19.98 7.24 23.73
CA PRO A 417 -19.63 8.34 24.61
C PRO A 417 -18.16 8.74 24.39
N THR A 418 -17.89 10.05 24.39
CA THR A 418 -16.53 10.61 24.21
C THR A 418 -15.57 10.30 25.37
N LYS A 419 -16.08 9.80 26.50
CA LYS A 419 -15.38 9.63 27.79
C LYS A 419 -14.86 10.95 28.41
N LYS A 420 -15.17 12.12 27.83
CA LYS A 420 -14.78 13.45 28.35
C LYS A 420 -15.81 14.02 29.33
N ALA A 421 -17.09 13.93 28.98
CA ALA A 421 -18.21 14.34 29.82
C ALA A 421 -19.44 13.45 29.55
N LEU A 422 -20.32 13.34 30.55
CA LEU A 422 -21.64 12.70 30.40
C LEU A 422 -22.50 13.56 29.46
N GLY A 423 -23.02 12.96 28.38
CA GLY A 423 -23.84 13.64 27.37
C GLY A 423 -23.12 13.95 26.06
N ASP A 424 -21.79 13.83 26.00
CA ASP A 424 -21.04 14.06 24.76
C ASP A 424 -20.84 12.74 23.99
N TYR A 425 -21.40 12.65 22.78
CA TYR A 425 -21.37 11.47 21.93
C TYR A 425 -20.67 11.71 20.59
N LEU A 426 -19.90 10.71 20.16
CA LEU A 426 -19.38 10.57 18.81
C LEU A 426 -20.29 9.64 18.02
N PHE A 427 -20.51 9.97 16.75
CA PHE A 427 -21.25 9.14 15.81
C PHE A 427 -20.29 8.58 14.76
N TYR A 428 -20.23 7.26 14.65
CA TYR A 428 -19.56 6.55 13.58
C TYR A 428 -20.60 6.22 12.52
N ILE A 429 -20.38 6.69 11.30
CA ILE A 429 -21.34 6.60 10.21
C ILE A 429 -20.64 6.05 8.97
N ASP A 430 -21.25 5.04 8.36
CA ASP A 430 -20.88 4.58 7.02
C ASP A 430 -21.98 4.97 6.04
N LEU A 431 -21.58 5.49 4.89
CA LEU A 431 -22.47 5.96 3.83
C LEU A 431 -22.05 5.41 2.47
N GLU A 432 -23.04 5.14 1.61
CA GLU A 432 -22.79 4.72 0.23
C GLU A 432 -22.41 5.91 -0.65
N GLY A 433 -21.28 5.79 -1.34
CA GLY A 433 -20.69 6.80 -2.20
C GLY A 433 -19.26 7.14 -1.82
N HIS A 434 -18.55 7.79 -2.75
CA HIS A 434 -17.18 8.24 -2.57
C HIS A 434 -17.14 9.71 -2.14
N ILE A 435 -16.10 10.13 -1.40
CA ILE A 435 -15.91 11.54 -1.00
C ILE A 435 -15.74 12.51 -2.19
N HIS A 436 -15.52 11.96 -3.39
CA HIS A 436 -15.38 12.72 -4.64
C HIS A 436 -16.69 12.81 -5.43
N ASP A 437 -17.75 12.14 -4.98
CA ASP A 437 -19.07 12.31 -5.57
C ASP A 437 -19.65 13.67 -5.15
N ASP A 438 -20.19 14.42 -6.11
CA ASP A 438 -20.76 15.75 -5.86
C ASP A 438 -21.78 15.74 -4.71
N LYS A 439 -22.68 14.75 -4.69
CA LYS A 439 -23.69 14.59 -3.64
C LYS A 439 -23.09 14.42 -2.24
N ILE A 440 -21.99 13.65 -2.12
CA ILE A 440 -21.32 13.39 -0.85
C ILE A 440 -20.54 14.64 -0.45
N HIS A 441 -19.84 15.25 -1.39
CA HIS A 441 -19.11 16.49 -1.16
C HIS A 441 -20.03 17.59 -0.59
N ASP A 442 -21.18 17.81 -1.19
CA ASP A 442 -22.17 18.80 -0.75
C ASP A 442 -22.78 18.48 0.62
N ALA A 443 -23.07 17.19 0.89
CA ALA A 443 -23.52 16.74 2.21
C ALA A 443 -22.46 17.03 3.28
N MET A 444 -21.20 16.70 2.98
CA MET A 444 -20.05 16.90 3.87
C MET A 444 -19.78 18.38 4.15
N GLN A 445 -19.95 19.27 3.17
CA GLN A 445 -19.88 20.72 3.39
C GLN A 445 -20.99 21.21 4.31
N SER A 446 -22.21 20.72 4.13
CA SER A 446 -23.39 21.16 4.90
C SER A 446 -23.28 20.76 6.37
N ILE A 447 -22.88 19.52 6.66
CA ILE A 447 -22.75 19.03 8.03
C ILE A 447 -21.57 19.67 8.79
N ARG A 448 -20.51 20.13 8.11
CA ARG A 448 -19.36 20.82 8.75
C ARG A 448 -19.79 22.03 9.59
N GLY A 449 -20.85 22.73 9.19
CA GLY A 449 -21.41 23.85 9.94
C GLY A 449 -22.16 23.42 11.21
N MET A 450 -22.70 22.20 11.23
CA MET A 450 -23.55 21.66 12.29
C MET A 450 -22.75 20.98 13.42
N VAL A 451 -21.56 20.46 13.09
CA VAL A 451 -20.77 19.56 13.94
C VAL A 451 -19.51 20.25 14.48
N ALA A 452 -19.01 19.79 15.63
CA ALA A 452 -17.78 20.30 16.24
C ALA A 452 -16.56 19.75 15.51
N MET A 453 -16.64 18.49 15.11
CA MET A 453 -15.60 17.78 14.38
C MET A 453 -16.26 16.86 13.37
N ILE A 454 -15.62 16.78 12.21
CA ILE A 454 -15.84 15.68 11.27
C ILE A 454 -14.49 15.12 10.86
N LYS A 455 -14.34 13.81 11.00
CA LYS A 455 -13.16 13.06 10.55
C LYS A 455 -13.61 12.09 9.48
N VAL A 456 -13.13 12.27 8.26
CA VAL A 456 -13.28 11.26 7.21
C VAL A 456 -12.24 10.18 7.47
N LEU A 457 -12.69 8.95 7.65
CA LEU A 457 -11.82 7.79 7.86
C LEU A 457 -11.36 7.18 6.54
N GLY A 458 -12.11 7.36 5.46
CA GLY A 458 -11.72 6.91 4.12
C GLY A 458 -12.93 6.73 3.22
N SER A 459 -12.68 6.69 1.92
CA SER A 459 -13.62 6.25 0.88
C SER A 459 -12.99 5.10 0.13
N TYR A 460 -13.70 3.98 0.02
CA TYR A 460 -13.12 2.72 -0.41
C TYR A 460 -14.17 1.81 -1.07
N PRO A 461 -13.75 0.83 -1.91
CA PRO A 461 -14.67 -0.09 -2.54
C PRO A 461 -15.46 -0.91 -1.52
N GLN A 462 -16.75 -1.11 -1.77
CA GLN A 462 -17.62 -1.98 -0.96
C GLN A 462 -17.29 -3.45 -1.20
N ALA A 463 -17.35 -4.27 -0.13
CA ALA A 463 -17.15 -5.73 -0.19
C ALA A 463 -18.37 -6.52 -0.66
#